data_AF-A0A7J3KZ46-F1
#
_entry.id   AF-A0A7J3KZ46-F1
#
_cell.length_a   1.000
_cell.length_b   1.000
_cell.length_c   1.000
_cell.angle_alpha   90.00
_cell.angle_beta   90.00
_cell.angle_gamma   90.00
#
_symmetry.space_group_name_H-M   'P 1'
#
loop_
_entity.id
_entity.type
_entity.pdbx_description
1 polymer ?
#
loop_
_entity_poly.entity_id
_entity_poly.type
_entity_poly.pdbx_seq_one_letter_code
_entity_poly.pdbx_strand_id
1 'polypeptide(L)'
;MCTFIFMYKLLKDYPIIAMHSRYAPLVSKEVPPRVSRGKLRAYHPLDTYSTGTWIGFNEEKLFVAVTDQNTIGLDKVYRSRGLLA
;
A
#
# COMPACT_ATOMS: atom_id res chain seq x y z
N MET A 1 -4.81 -8.42 0.96
CA MET A 1 -4.05 -8.71 -0.28
C MET A 1 -3.63 -7.38 -0.85
N CYS A 2 -2.36 -7.15 -1.12
CA CYS A 2 -1.87 -5.88 -1.67
C CYS A 2 -0.98 -6.16 -2.87
N THR A 3 -0.97 -5.25 -3.85
CA THR A 3 0.02 -5.29 -4.94
C THR A 3 0.84 -4.02 -4.88
N PHE A 4 2.15 -4.19 -4.77
CA PHE A 4 3.12 -3.10 -4.82
C PHE A 4 3.93 -3.22 -6.10
N ILE A 5 3.98 -2.14 -6.89
CA ILE A 5 4.74 -2.03 -8.12
C ILE A 5 5.75 -0.90 -7.95
N PHE A 6 7.01 -1.20 -8.20
CA PHE A 6 8.11 -0.25 -8.14
C PHE A 6 8.82 -0.23 -9.49
N MET A 7 8.94 0.96 -10.08
CA MET A 7 9.68 1.18 -11.31
C MET A 7 10.84 2.13 -11.01
N TYR A 8 12.03 1.73 -11.44
CA TYR A 8 13.25 2.49 -11.26
C TYR A 8 13.80 2.94 -12.61
N LYS A 9 14.04 4.24 -12.74
CA LYS A 9 14.61 4.91 -13.92
C LYS A 9 13.91 4.58 -15.24
N LEU A 10 12.61 4.25 -15.20
CA LEU A 10 11.80 4.07 -16.39
C LEU A 10 11.49 5.40 -17.08
N LEU A 11 11.18 6.44 -16.29
CA LEU A 11 10.92 7.80 -16.77
C LEU A 11 12.05 8.73 -16.33
N LYS A 12 12.54 9.56 -17.26
CA LYS A 12 13.68 10.46 -17.04
C LYS A 12 13.47 11.40 -15.86
N ASP A 13 12.29 12.00 -15.77
CA ASP A 13 11.97 13.02 -14.76
C ASP A 13 11.39 12.42 -13.47
N TYR A 14 11.08 11.13 -13.47
CA TYR A 14 10.53 10.38 -12.33
C TYR A 14 11.34 9.09 -12.13
N PRO A 15 12.54 9.17 -11.54
CA PRO A 15 13.43 8.03 -11.42
C PRO A 15 12.90 6.95 -10.48
N ILE A 16 11.91 7.26 -9.65
CA ILE A 16 11.19 6.33 -8.79
C ILE A 16 9.71 6.54 -9.00
N ILE A 17 9.01 5.49 -9.39
CA ILE A 17 7.55 5.44 -9.43
C ILE A 17 7.12 4.26 -8.58
N ALA A 18 6.32 4.55 -7.55
CA ALA A 18 5.79 3.56 -6.63
C ALA A 18 4.27 3.59 -6.71
N MET A 19 3.66 2.45 -7.01
CA MET A 19 2.22 2.28 -7.01
C MET A 19 1.87 1.17 -6.03
N HIS A 20 0.84 1.42 -5.24
CA HIS A 20 0.39 0.48 -4.23
C HIS A 20 -1.12 0.38 -4.27
N SER A 21 -1.62 -0.82 -4.59
CA SER A 21 -3.02 -1.16 -4.45
C SER A 21 -3.22 -1.94 -3.15
N ARG A 22 -4.27 -1.58 -2.42
CA ARG A 22 -4.71 -2.23 -1.20
C ARG A 22 -6.08 -2.84 -1.46
N TYR A 23 -6.25 -4.11 -1.12
CA TYR A 23 -7.60 -4.70 -1.01
C TYR A 23 -8.07 -4.54 0.42
N ALA A 24 -9.10 -3.71 0.61
CA ALA A 24 -9.73 -3.46 1.89
C ALA A 24 -11.15 -4.04 1.92
N PRO A 25 -11.70 -4.36 3.11
CA PRO A 25 -13.11 -4.68 3.27
C PRO A 25 -14.03 -3.62 2.65
N LEU A 26 -15.20 -4.02 2.17
CA LEU A 26 -16.18 -3.09 1.55
C LEU A 26 -16.61 -1.96 2.51
N VAL A 27 -16.57 -2.21 3.81
CA VAL A 27 -16.93 -1.25 4.86
C VAL A 27 -15.81 -0.27 5.21
N SER A 28 -14.61 -0.45 4.65
CA SER A 28 -13.48 0.43 4.91
C SER A 28 -13.76 1.84 4.40
N LYS A 29 -13.39 2.84 5.21
CA LYS A 29 -13.52 4.27 4.89
C LYS A 29 -12.17 4.93 4.96
N GLU A 30 -11.78 5.54 3.85
CA GLU A 30 -10.48 6.16 3.68
C GLU A 30 -10.61 7.66 3.40
N VAL A 31 -9.67 8.43 3.91
CA VAL A 31 -9.52 9.86 3.61
C VAL A 31 -8.44 9.99 2.53
N PRO A 32 -8.64 10.86 1.52
CA PRO A 32 -7.61 11.13 0.51
C PRO A 32 -6.29 11.62 1.15
N PRO A 33 -5.18 11.58 0.38
CA PRO A 33 -3.88 12.02 0.89
C PRO A 33 -3.92 13.38 1.56
N ARG A 34 -3.36 13.44 2.77
CA ARG A 34 -3.25 14.64 3.58
C ARG A 34 -1.84 14.77 4.13
N VAL A 35 -1.57 15.91 4.77
CA VAL A 35 -0.30 16.17 5.44
C VAL A 35 -0.48 16.04 6.95
N SER A 36 0.31 15.19 7.59
CA SER A 36 0.47 15.17 9.05
C SER A 36 1.73 15.94 9.44
N ARG A 37 1.66 16.64 10.58
CA ARG A 37 2.77 17.41 11.14
C ARG A 37 3.25 16.74 12.42
N GLY A 38 4.37 16.04 12.34
CA GLY A 38 5.09 15.50 13.49
C GLY A 38 6.51 16.08 13.55
N LYS A 39 7.50 15.25 13.90
CA LYS A 39 8.92 15.60 13.76
C LYS A 39 9.29 15.96 12.32
N LEU A 40 8.66 15.30 11.36
CA LEU A 40 8.73 15.59 9.92
C LEU A 40 7.31 15.71 9.37
N ARG A 41 7.14 16.43 8.26
CA ARG A 41 5.91 16.40 7.47
C ARG A 41 5.81 15.08 6.73
N ALA A 42 4.67 14.39 6.85
CA ALA A 42 4.37 13.17 6.12
C ALA A 42 3.09 13.32 5.28
N TYR A 43 3.12 12.76 4.08
CA TYR A 43 2.07 12.79 3.08
C TYR A 43 1.51 11.39 2.92
N HIS A 44 0.23 11.22 3.27
CA HIS A 44 -0.38 9.89 3.33
C HIS A 44 -1.91 9.96 3.34
N PRO A 45 -2.63 8.96 2.81
CA PRO A 45 -4.05 8.77 3.10
C PRO A 45 -4.26 8.28 4.55
N LEU A 46 -5.51 8.20 4.98
CA LEU A 46 -5.85 7.67 6.31
C LEU A 46 -6.99 6.67 6.20
N ASP A 47 -6.82 5.49 6.77
CA ASP A 47 -7.95 4.59 7.05
C ASP A 47 -8.59 5.03 8.36
N THR A 48 -9.83 5.50 8.27
CA THR A 48 -10.56 6.06 9.43
C THR A 48 -10.91 5.01 10.47
N TYR A 49 -11.02 3.73 10.08
CA TYR A 49 -11.38 2.66 11.00
C TYR A 49 -10.18 2.21 11.84
N SER A 50 -9.05 1.96 11.20
CA SER A 50 -7.80 1.57 11.88
C SER A 50 -7.02 2.77 12.43
N THR A 51 -7.39 4.00 12.05
CA THR A 51 -6.68 5.25 12.35
C THR A 51 -5.22 5.28 11.86
N GLY A 52 -4.88 4.38 10.93
CA GLY A 52 -3.54 4.20 10.39
C GLY A 52 -3.40 4.64 8.94
N THR A 53 -2.17 4.53 8.44
CA THR A 53 -1.87 4.63 7.00
C THR A 53 -1.14 3.38 6.53
N TRP A 54 -1.34 3.03 5.27
CA TRP A 54 -0.67 1.91 4.59
C TRP A 54 0.35 2.38 3.54
N ILE A 55 0.38 3.67 3.23
CA ILE A 55 1.31 4.25 2.24
C ILE A 55 1.62 5.71 2.59
N GLY A 56 2.83 6.16 2.30
CA GLY A 56 3.14 7.57 2.36
C GLY A 56 4.61 7.86 2.10
N PHE A 57 4.94 9.15 2.14
CA PHE A 57 6.32 9.61 2.12
C PHE A 57 6.47 10.85 3.00
N ASN A 58 7.72 11.23 3.32
CA ASN A 58 8.00 12.43 4.09
C ASN A 58 8.88 13.43 3.31
N GLU A 59 9.11 14.59 3.92
CA GLU A 59 9.96 15.63 3.33
C GLU A 59 11.44 15.25 3.18
N GLU A 60 11.90 14.23 3.90
CA GLU A 60 13.23 13.62 3.77
C GLU A 60 13.30 12.55 2.67
N LYS A 61 12.29 12.49 1.79
CA LYS A 61 12.22 11.60 0.62
C LYS A 61 12.18 10.11 0.99
N LEU A 62 11.81 9.78 2.23
CA LEU A 62 11.55 8.40 2.63
C LEU A 62 10.13 8.03 2.20
N PHE A 63 10.01 6.97 1.39
CA PHE A 63 8.74 6.36 1.02
C PHE A 63 8.52 5.06 1.80
N VAL A 64 7.29 4.82 2.24
CA VAL A 64 6.88 3.60 2.94
C VAL A 64 5.58 3.10 2.33
N ALA A 65 5.50 1.80 2.08
CA ALA A 65 4.28 1.09 1.75
C ALA A 65 4.20 -0.20 2.58
N VAL A 66 3.04 -0.45 3.15
CA VAL A 66 2.76 -1.62 3.98
C VAL A 66 1.93 -2.59 3.15
N THR A 67 2.46 -3.80 2.96
CA THR A 67 1.76 -4.88 2.27
C THR A 67 1.36 -5.96 3.26
N ASP A 68 0.15 -6.49 3.15
CA ASP A 68 -0.25 -7.65 3.92
C ASP A 68 0.69 -8.84 3.61
N GLN A 69 1.27 -9.42 4.66
CA GLN A 69 1.93 -10.71 4.58
C GLN A 69 1.00 -11.76 5.19
N ASN A 70 0.34 -12.56 4.34
CA ASN A 70 -0.47 -13.68 4.82
C ASN A 70 0.47 -14.80 5.29
N THR A 71 0.79 -14.81 6.58
CA THR A 71 1.60 -15.85 7.25
C THR A 71 0.77 -16.97 7.86
N ILE A 72 -0.57 -16.87 7.79
CA ILE A 72 -1.48 -17.93 8.24
C ILE A 72 -1.30 -19.13 7.31
N GLY A 73 -0.82 -20.24 7.85
CA GLY A 73 -0.79 -21.52 7.15
C GLY A 73 -2.20 -21.87 6.69
N LEU A 74 -2.37 -22.12 5.40
CA LEU A 74 -3.64 -22.60 4.88
C LEU A 74 -3.80 -24.06 5.35
N ASP A 75 -4.68 -24.32 6.33
CA ASP A 75 -5.04 -25.69 6.73
C ASP A 75 -5.55 -26.52 5.53
N LYS A 76 -6.08 -25.84 4.50
CA LYS A 76 -6.39 -26.39 3.19
C LYS A 76 -6.05 -25.35 2.12
N VAL A 77 -5.06 -25.65 1.28
CA VAL A 77 -4.80 -24.87 0.07
C VAL A 77 -6.02 -24.99 -0.84
N TYR A 78 -6.84 -23.94 -0.93
CA TYR A 78 -7.95 -23.91 -1.88
C TYR A 78 -7.37 -23.87 -3.29
N ARG A 79 -7.71 -24.86 -4.12
CA ARG A 79 -7.26 -24.96 -5.51
C ARG A 79 -7.76 -23.73 -6.27
N SER A 80 -6.85 -22.99 -6.91
CA SER A 80 -7.19 -21.81 -7.72
C SER A 80 -8.21 -22.16 -8.81
N ARG A 81 -9.21 -21.29 -9.01
CA ARG A 81 -10.26 -21.43 -10.04
C ARG A 81 -9.74 -21.22 -11.48
N GLY A 82 -8.46 -20.86 -11.64
CA GLY A 82 -7.85 -20.49 -12.92
C GLY A 82 -6.97 -21.55 -13.58
N LEU A 83 -7.05 -22.82 -13.17
CA LEU A 83 -6.48 -23.90 -13.99
C LEU A 83 -7.37 -24.10 -15.22
N LEU A 84 -6.85 -23.70 -16.39
CA LEU A 84 -7.28 -24.30 -17.65
C LEU A 84 -6.97 -25.80 -17.53
N ALA A 85 -7.97 -26.62 -17.91
CA ALA A 85 -7.91 -28.08 -17.85
C ALA A 85 -6.65 -28.65 -18.51
#